data_AF-A0A4P6XSQ6-F1
#
_entry.id   AF-A0A4P6XSQ6-F1
#
_cell.length_a   1.000
_cell.length_b   1.000
_cell.length_c   1.000
_cell.angle_alpha   90.00
_cell.angle_beta   90.00
_cell.angle_gamma   90.00
#
_symmetry.space_group_name_H-M   'P 1'
#
loop_
_entity.id
_entity.type
_entity.pdbx_description
1 polymer ?
#
loop_
_entity_poly.entity_id
_entity_poly.type
_entity_poly.pdbx_seq_one_letter_code
_entity_poly.pdbx_strand_id
1 'polypeptide(L)'
;MVSLAISHPLRDAWVQPEHFLPEASTCQRMLHAQNASVLTLLPSLANGLLSQVSRLERVLNFIDDEVAVLRYNQQKLDRLLHIKKQLQEIEKPAHNSVVNVDAEKTLLLAYAFGEQYAPALALLTGKQISIQVWGTQLIEPTRESLDRFFISHEKDIPIFVQVSKEPVAEEKEAVMDVNPFLQLRTMLADLGLLMNLSDFTLVKADAVKTASEKASVKESICEEIGRGSEKQNEPDQASPELGINIEPQNLTCESKHDQVNRPDLENPSKVMVDLNMWYCSCLDFTKKSYVTHDKSWLDIMHSTDGSSTIAKFVQNAPCKLPATLPICKHLLAVVLLACNWTVSVDAGLVNVYWVQDEAVQVKIL
;
A
#
# COMPACT_ATOMS: atom_id res chain seq x y z
N MET A 1 18.12 29.45 9.75
CA MET A 1 16.93 30.30 9.94
C MET A 1 16.25 30.47 8.59
N VAL A 2 15.32 29.57 8.28
CA VAL A 2 14.40 29.69 7.15
C VAL A 2 13.05 29.31 7.74
N SER A 3 12.18 30.32 7.90
CA SER A 3 10.84 30.18 8.43
C SER A 3 9.93 29.75 7.28
N LEU A 4 9.54 28.47 7.26
CA LEU A 4 8.54 27.97 6.32
C LEU A 4 7.15 28.26 6.91
N ALA A 5 6.54 29.34 6.42
CA ALA A 5 5.15 29.66 6.68
C ALA A 5 4.25 28.69 5.91
N ILE A 6 3.62 27.76 6.64
CA ILE A 6 2.52 26.95 6.12
C ILE A 6 1.27 27.83 6.20
N SER A 7 0.94 28.49 5.09
CA SER A 7 -0.32 29.23 4.94
C SER A 7 -1.44 28.25 4.61
N HIS A 8 -2.33 28.02 5.56
CA HIS A 8 -3.61 27.34 5.35
C HIS A 8 -4.60 28.26 4.62
N PRO A 9 -5.16 27.89 3.45
CA PRO A 9 -6.27 28.62 2.85
C PRO A 9 -7.59 27.89 3.14
N LEU A 10 -8.08 27.97 4.39
CA LEU A 10 -9.41 27.43 4.75
C LEU A 10 -10.16 28.25 5.81
N ARG A 11 -9.82 29.55 6.02
CA ARG A 11 -10.43 30.32 7.12
C ARG A 11 -11.17 31.63 6.80
N ASP A 12 -11.12 32.17 5.60
CA ASP A 12 -11.71 33.50 5.34
C ASP A 12 -12.87 33.44 4.34
N ALA A 13 -14.01 32.95 4.82
CA ALA A 13 -15.32 33.40 4.38
C ALA A 13 -16.26 33.25 5.59
N TRP A 14 -17.27 34.11 5.70
CA TRP A 14 -18.34 34.13 6.72
C TRP A 14 -18.10 35.02 7.95
N VAL A 15 -18.16 36.34 7.74
CA VAL A 15 -18.55 37.30 8.79
C VAL A 15 -19.54 38.35 8.24
N GLN A 16 -20.74 38.37 8.84
CA GLN A 16 -21.84 39.39 8.89
C GLN A 16 -23.11 39.18 8.04
N PRO A 17 -24.29 39.70 8.44
CA PRO A 17 -24.82 40.00 9.79
C PRO A 17 -26.21 39.36 10.07
N GLU A 18 -26.63 39.50 11.32
CA GLU A 18 -27.81 38.90 11.95
C GLU A 18 -29.16 39.33 11.33
N HIS A 19 -29.81 38.42 10.61
CA HIS A 19 -31.27 38.43 10.47
C HIS A 19 -31.82 37.12 11.04
N PHE A 20 -32.54 37.25 12.15
CA PHE A 20 -33.22 36.15 12.85
C PHE A 20 -34.29 35.52 11.95
N LEU A 21 -33.94 34.41 11.31
CA LEU A 21 -34.88 33.42 10.78
C LEU A 21 -35.04 32.28 11.82
N PRO A 22 -36.25 31.77 12.04
CA PRO A 22 -36.50 30.74 13.04
C PRO A 22 -35.99 29.36 12.58
N GLU A 23 -35.31 28.68 13.50
CA GLU A 23 -35.18 27.20 13.63
C GLU A 23 -34.55 26.36 12.50
N ALA A 24 -33.89 26.94 11.50
CA ALA A 24 -33.03 26.16 10.58
C ALA A 24 -31.66 25.76 11.20
N SER A 25 -31.27 26.36 12.34
CA SER A 25 -29.92 26.23 12.91
C SER A 25 -29.66 24.92 13.68
N THR A 26 -30.70 24.21 14.12
CA THR A 26 -30.55 22.99 14.92
C THR A 26 -30.18 21.78 14.06
N CYS A 27 -30.74 21.67 12.85
CA CYS A 27 -30.47 20.55 11.94
C CYS A 27 -29.04 20.63 11.35
N GLN A 28 -28.55 21.83 11.04
CA GLN A 28 -27.19 22.03 10.51
C GLN A 28 -26.09 21.70 11.53
N ARG A 29 -26.31 21.97 12.83
CA ARG A 29 -25.36 21.59 13.90
C ARG A 29 -25.21 20.08 14.05
N MET A 30 -26.25 19.30 13.76
CA MET A 30 -26.18 17.84 13.86
C MET A 30 -25.32 17.21 12.76
N LEU A 31 -25.36 17.74 11.54
CA LEU A 31 -24.57 17.21 10.42
C LEU A 31 -23.07 17.40 10.63
N HIS A 32 -22.64 18.55 11.15
CA HIS A 32 -21.22 18.77 11.47
C HIS A 32 -20.74 17.85 12.59
N ALA A 33 -21.55 17.62 13.62
CA ALA A 33 -21.21 16.71 14.71
C ALA A 33 -21.13 15.24 14.24
N GLN A 34 -22.07 14.81 13.39
CA GLN A 34 -22.10 13.45 12.83
C GLN A 34 -20.94 13.19 11.84
N ASN A 35 -20.44 14.24 11.19
CA ASN A 35 -19.36 14.16 10.22
C ASN A 35 -18.00 14.63 10.78
N ALA A 36 -17.92 14.92 12.09
CA ALA A 36 -16.72 15.47 12.71
C ALA A 36 -15.50 14.53 12.58
N SER A 37 -15.72 13.21 12.59
CA SER A 37 -14.66 12.23 12.35
C SER A 37 -14.03 12.40 10.97
N VAL A 38 -14.86 12.58 9.93
CA VAL A 38 -14.41 12.77 8.55
C VAL A 38 -13.81 14.16 8.33
N LEU A 39 -14.47 15.20 8.83
CA LEU A 39 -14.12 16.59 8.50
C LEU A 39 -13.00 17.15 9.38
N THR A 40 -12.80 16.62 10.58
CA THR A 40 -11.83 17.17 11.55
C THR A 40 -10.76 16.15 11.95
N LEU A 41 -11.16 14.95 12.35
CA LEU A 41 -10.20 13.95 12.83
C LEU A 41 -9.35 13.39 11.69
N LEU A 42 -9.97 13.05 10.55
CA LEU A 42 -9.27 12.41 9.44
C LEU A 42 -8.13 13.27 8.89
N PRO A 43 -8.30 14.56 8.53
CA PRO A 43 -7.20 15.35 8.00
C PRO A 43 -6.06 15.54 9.02
N SER A 44 -6.40 15.65 10.32
CA SER A 44 -5.41 15.83 11.38
C SER A 44 -4.61 14.56 11.69
N LEU A 45 -5.26 13.40 11.65
CA LEU A 45 -4.64 12.11 12.02
C LEU A 45 -4.07 11.36 10.82
N ALA A 46 -4.61 11.57 9.61
CA ALA A 46 -4.11 10.90 8.43
C ALA A 46 -2.78 11.49 7.95
N ASN A 47 -2.55 12.80 8.14
CA ASN A 47 -1.31 13.42 7.73
C ASN A 47 -0.11 12.88 8.52
N GLY A 48 0.92 12.44 7.81
CA GLY A 48 2.10 11.78 8.40
C GLY A 48 1.74 10.50 9.17
N LEU A 49 0.67 9.81 8.77
CA LEU A 49 0.38 8.46 9.24
C LEU A 49 1.44 7.48 8.74
N LEU A 50 1.89 7.67 7.49
CA LEU A 50 2.97 6.91 6.89
C LEU A 50 4.26 7.71 6.97
N SER A 51 5.33 7.02 7.33
CA SER A 51 6.69 7.54 7.28
C SER A 51 7.58 6.53 6.55
N GLN A 52 8.64 7.02 5.90
CA GLN A 52 9.66 6.13 5.37
C GLN A 52 10.80 6.05 6.38
N VAL A 53 11.13 4.83 6.78
CA VAL A 53 12.26 4.54 7.66
C VAL A 53 13.23 3.67 6.87
N SER A 54 14.53 3.93 7.00
CA SER A 54 15.50 3.06 6.34
C SER A 54 15.44 1.65 6.94
N ARG A 55 15.62 0.60 6.13
CA ARG A 55 15.70 -0.78 6.65
C ARG A 55 16.78 -0.92 7.72
N LEU A 56 17.90 -0.21 7.57
CA LEU A 56 18.97 -0.17 8.56
C LEU A 56 18.48 0.41 9.88
N GLU A 57 17.80 1.56 9.86
CA GLU A 57 17.23 2.16 11.06
C GLU A 57 16.20 1.26 11.73
N ARG A 58 15.38 0.56 10.94
CA ARG A 58 14.46 -0.47 11.49
C ARG A 58 15.21 -1.58 12.22
N VAL A 59 16.33 -2.06 11.67
CA VAL A 59 17.19 -3.06 12.32
C VAL A 59 17.81 -2.50 13.60
N LEU A 60 18.29 -1.25 13.57
CA LEU A 60 18.89 -0.60 14.73
C LEU A 60 17.87 -0.40 15.86
N ASN A 61 16.66 0.04 15.54
CA ASN A 61 15.57 0.19 16.52
C ASN A 61 15.19 -1.17 17.13
N PHE A 62 15.10 -2.22 16.32
CA PHE A 62 14.88 -3.58 16.82
C PHE A 62 15.96 -4.02 17.81
N ILE A 63 17.25 -3.76 17.51
CA ILE A 63 18.33 -4.07 18.44
C ILE A 63 18.18 -3.27 19.74
N ASP A 64 17.81 -2.00 19.66
CA ASP A 64 17.63 -1.15 20.84
C ASP A 64 16.47 -1.62 21.74
N ASP A 65 15.37 -2.06 21.13
CA ASP A 65 14.24 -2.65 21.84
C ASP A 65 14.64 -3.95 22.53
N GLU A 66 15.34 -4.86 21.83
CA GLU A 66 15.82 -6.12 22.38
C GLU A 66 16.84 -5.91 23.52
N VAL A 67 17.75 -4.94 23.36
CA VAL A 67 18.70 -4.52 24.41
C VAL A 67 17.96 -4.02 25.65
N ALA A 68 16.89 -3.24 25.48
CA ALA A 68 16.09 -2.73 26.58
C ALA A 68 15.36 -3.85 27.36
N VAL A 69 14.98 -4.93 26.68
CA VAL A 69 14.33 -6.12 27.26
C VAL A 69 15.35 -7.06 27.94
N LEU A 70 16.52 -7.29 27.34
CA LEU A 70 17.48 -8.32 27.75
C LEU A 70 18.43 -7.92 28.89
N ARG A 71 18.03 -7.01 29.79
CA ARG A 71 18.89 -6.42 30.84
C ARG A 71 19.62 -7.41 31.74
N TYR A 72 19.16 -8.66 31.82
CA TYR A 72 19.72 -9.69 32.71
C TYR A 72 20.68 -10.67 32.03
N ASN A 73 20.83 -10.64 30.70
CA ASN A 73 21.71 -11.55 29.97
C ASN A 73 22.87 -10.80 29.30
N GLN A 74 23.94 -10.57 30.08
CA GLN A 74 25.11 -9.79 29.64
C GLN A 74 25.72 -10.32 28.34
N GLN A 75 25.81 -11.64 28.17
CA GLN A 75 26.40 -12.23 26.97
C GLN A 75 25.59 -11.92 25.71
N LYS A 76 24.25 -11.99 25.78
CA LYS A 76 23.39 -11.63 24.65
C LYS A 76 23.45 -10.12 24.36
N LEU A 77 23.47 -9.32 25.42
CA LEU A 77 23.60 -7.87 25.35
C LEU A 77 24.89 -7.46 24.61
N ASP A 78 26.04 -8.01 25.03
CA ASP A 78 27.34 -7.69 24.43
C ASP A 78 27.36 -8.05 22.92
N ARG A 79 26.73 -9.17 22.54
CA ARG A 79 26.59 -9.60 21.14
C ARG A 79 25.71 -8.65 20.33
N LEU A 80 24.56 -8.24 20.85
CA LEU A 80 23.68 -7.27 20.17
C LEU A 80 24.36 -5.92 19.99
N LEU A 81 25.06 -5.43 21.02
CA LEU A 81 25.83 -4.19 20.95
C LEU A 81 26.98 -4.28 19.95
N HIS A 82 27.64 -5.45 19.84
CA HIS A 82 28.67 -5.70 18.84
C HIS A 82 28.11 -5.59 17.42
N ILE A 83 26.96 -6.23 17.15
CA ILE A 83 26.28 -6.16 15.84
C ILE A 83 25.84 -4.72 15.55
N LYS A 84 25.27 -4.02 16.54
CA LYS A 84 24.87 -2.61 16.40
C LYS A 84 26.04 -1.73 15.97
N LYS A 85 27.21 -1.91 16.61
CA LYS A 85 28.43 -1.17 16.26
C LYS A 85 28.85 -1.43 14.82
N GLN A 86 28.89 -2.70 14.40
CA GLN A 86 29.20 -3.05 13.01
C GLN A 86 28.21 -2.42 12.02
N LEU A 87 26.91 -2.42 12.33
CA LEU A 87 25.88 -1.80 11.48
C LEU A 87 26.04 -0.28 11.35
N GLN A 88 26.48 0.40 12.41
CA GLN A 88 26.74 1.84 12.39
C GLN A 88 27.96 2.21 11.53
N GLU A 89 28.90 1.28 11.35
CA GLU A 89 30.08 1.45 10.50
C GLU A 89 29.78 1.19 9.01
N ILE A 90 28.64 0.56 8.68
CA ILE A 90 28.23 0.29 7.30
C ILE A 90 27.63 1.55 6.67
N GLU A 91 28.14 1.94 5.49
CA GLU A 91 27.57 3.03 4.69
C GLU A 91 26.09 2.80 4.39
N LYS A 92 25.28 3.85 4.54
CA LYS A 92 23.82 3.76 4.35
C LYS A 92 23.49 3.43 2.89
N PRO A 93 22.84 2.28 2.60
CA PRO A 93 22.37 2.00 1.26
C PRO A 93 21.26 2.99 0.88
N ALA A 94 21.40 3.66 -0.27
CA ALA A 94 20.54 4.77 -0.68
C ALA A 94 19.08 4.38 -1.01
N HIS A 95 18.76 3.09 -1.19
CA HIS A 95 17.50 2.66 -1.82
C HIS A 95 16.64 1.67 -1.03
N ASN A 96 16.89 1.51 0.27
CA ASN A 96 16.19 0.50 1.09
C ASN A 96 15.34 1.16 2.18
N SER A 97 14.24 1.81 1.81
CA SER A 97 13.23 2.28 2.78
C SER A 97 12.10 1.27 2.97
N VAL A 98 11.50 1.30 4.16
CA VAL A 98 10.28 0.56 4.50
C VAL A 98 9.27 1.57 5.01
N VAL A 99 8.01 1.38 4.64
CA VAL A 99 6.91 2.19 5.16
C VAL A 99 6.64 1.79 6.60
N ASN A 100 6.74 2.76 7.49
CA ASN A 100 6.35 2.63 8.88
C ASN A 100 5.01 3.35 9.09
N VAL A 101 4.13 2.74 9.87
CA VAL A 101 2.81 3.28 10.19
C VAL A 101 2.83 3.77 11.64
N ASP A 102 2.41 5.01 11.86
CA ASP A 102 2.33 5.61 13.20
C ASP A 102 1.26 4.87 14.04
N ALA A 103 1.71 4.17 15.09
CA ALA A 103 0.85 3.32 15.91
C ALA A 103 -0.20 4.11 16.70
N GLU A 104 0.13 5.31 17.18
CA GLU A 104 -0.78 6.14 17.98
C GLU A 104 -1.90 6.70 17.10
N LYS A 105 -1.55 7.24 15.92
CA LYS A 105 -2.54 7.69 14.93
C LYS A 105 -3.39 6.54 14.43
N THR A 106 -2.79 5.37 14.22
CA THR A 106 -3.49 4.14 13.83
C THR A 106 -4.56 3.77 14.85
N LEU A 107 -4.23 3.80 16.14
CA LEU A 107 -5.19 3.49 17.21
C LEU A 107 -6.37 4.47 17.21
N LEU A 108 -6.10 5.77 17.07
CA LEU A 108 -7.15 6.81 17.05
C LEU A 108 -8.04 6.71 15.81
N LEU A 109 -7.45 6.45 14.64
CA LEU A 109 -8.19 6.25 13.39
C LEU A 109 -9.02 4.96 13.44
N ALA A 110 -8.49 3.88 14.01
CA ALA A 110 -9.23 2.64 14.23
C ALA A 110 -10.44 2.86 15.14
N TYR A 111 -10.28 3.65 16.21
CA TYR A 111 -11.40 4.03 17.08
C TYR A 111 -12.44 4.88 16.35
N ALA A 112 -12.00 5.84 15.51
CA ALA A 112 -12.89 6.76 14.81
C ALA A 112 -13.68 6.10 13.65
N PHE A 113 -13.07 5.14 12.94
CA PHE A 113 -13.64 4.54 11.72
C PHE A 113 -14.00 3.06 11.87
N GLY A 114 -13.72 2.46 13.03
CA GLY A 114 -14.07 1.08 13.37
C GLY A 114 -13.56 0.07 12.36
N GLU A 115 -14.45 -0.84 11.95
CA GLU A 115 -14.17 -1.95 11.04
C GLU A 115 -13.72 -1.53 9.63
N GLN A 116 -13.94 -0.27 9.24
CA GLN A 116 -13.53 0.22 7.92
C GLN A 116 -12.04 0.55 7.86
N TYR A 117 -11.41 0.82 9.00
CA TYR A 117 -10.04 1.33 9.05
C TYR A 117 -8.99 0.28 8.68
N ALA A 118 -8.99 -0.88 9.34
CA ALA A 118 -7.97 -1.90 9.09
C ALA A 118 -7.94 -2.38 7.62
N PRO A 119 -9.09 -2.66 6.97
CA PRO A 119 -9.11 -2.97 5.54
C PRO A 119 -8.65 -1.79 4.67
N ALA A 120 -8.99 -0.55 5.02
CA ALA A 120 -8.54 0.62 4.28
C ALA A 120 -7.01 0.78 4.33
N LEU A 121 -6.42 0.61 5.51
CA LEU A 121 -4.97 0.63 5.69
C LEU A 121 -4.29 -0.52 4.94
N ALA A 122 -4.90 -1.71 4.93
CA ALA A 122 -4.40 -2.86 4.17
C ALA A 122 -4.44 -2.61 2.65
N LEU A 123 -5.51 -1.99 2.12
CA LEU A 123 -5.59 -1.59 0.71
C LEU A 123 -4.49 -0.59 0.33
N LEU A 124 -4.20 0.38 1.21
CA LEU A 124 -3.15 1.37 0.99
C LEU A 124 -1.75 0.75 1.03
N THR A 125 -1.45 -0.03 2.07
CA THR A 125 -0.11 -0.61 2.28
C THR A 125 0.17 -1.83 1.39
N GLY A 126 -0.88 -2.51 0.92
CA GLY A 126 -0.80 -3.70 0.08
C GLY A 126 -0.63 -3.43 -1.43
N LYS A 127 -0.30 -2.20 -1.83
CA LYS A 127 -0.10 -1.80 -3.25
C LYS A 127 -1.32 -1.98 -4.16
N GLN A 128 -2.51 -1.85 -3.60
CA GLN A 128 -3.77 -2.21 -4.25
C GLN A 128 -4.57 -1.01 -4.79
N ILE A 129 -3.93 0.17 -4.81
CA ILE A 129 -4.47 1.38 -5.40
C ILE A 129 -3.76 1.64 -6.73
N SER A 130 -4.55 1.80 -7.78
CA SER A 130 -4.09 2.21 -9.11
C SER A 130 -4.77 3.51 -9.49
N ILE A 131 -4.01 4.51 -9.87
CA ILE A 131 -4.52 5.79 -10.35
C ILE A 131 -4.47 5.79 -11.87
N GLN A 132 -5.60 6.09 -12.50
CA GLN A 132 -5.70 6.29 -13.93
C GLN A 132 -5.88 7.77 -14.21
N VAL A 133 -4.88 8.35 -14.86
CA VAL A 133 -4.89 9.74 -15.28
C VAL A 133 -5.34 9.76 -16.72
N TRP A 134 -6.56 10.25 -16.96
CA TRP A 134 -7.10 10.36 -18.30
C TRP A 134 -6.80 11.75 -18.84
N GLY A 135 -6.34 11.82 -20.08
CA GLY A 135 -5.99 13.09 -20.70
C GLY A 135 -6.15 13.02 -22.20
N THR A 136 -6.79 14.03 -22.78
CA THR A 136 -6.85 14.22 -24.24
C THR A 136 -5.54 14.73 -24.82
N GLN A 137 -4.59 15.10 -23.96
CA GLN A 137 -3.31 15.68 -24.36
C GLN A 137 -2.30 14.58 -24.66
N LEU A 138 -1.49 14.77 -25.71
CA LEU A 138 -0.35 13.92 -26.08
C LEU A 138 0.81 13.97 -25.07
N ILE A 139 0.67 14.74 -24.00
CA ILE A 139 1.74 15.02 -23.03
C ILE A 139 1.48 14.17 -21.79
N GLU A 140 2.47 13.34 -21.47
CA GLU A 140 2.48 12.51 -20.27
C GLU A 140 2.41 13.41 -19.02
N PRO A 141 1.51 13.12 -18.05
CA PRO A 141 1.39 13.90 -16.83
C PRO A 141 2.67 13.80 -16.01
N THR A 142 3.26 14.94 -15.65
CA THR A 142 4.47 14.97 -14.82
C THR A 142 4.11 14.66 -13.37
N ARG A 143 5.08 14.16 -12.59
CA ARG A 143 4.91 13.96 -11.13
C ARG A 143 4.41 15.23 -10.43
N GLU A 144 4.93 16.40 -10.81
CA GLU A 144 4.49 17.69 -10.28
C GLU A 144 3.01 18.01 -10.55
N SER A 145 2.47 17.58 -11.70
CA SER A 145 1.04 17.76 -12.00
C SER A 145 0.15 16.90 -11.10
N LEU A 146 0.60 15.68 -10.78
CA LEU A 146 -0.08 14.77 -9.86
C LEU A 146 0.02 15.27 -8.42
N ASP A 147 1.20 15.76 -8.03
CA ASP A 147 1.42 16.40 -6.74
C ASP A 147 0.47 17.59 -6.56
N ARG A 148 0.31 18.45 -7.57
CA ARG A 148 -0.65 19.57 -7.55
C ARG A 148 -2.10 19.11 -7.44
N PHE A 149 -2.49 18.02 -8.10
CA PHE A 149 -3.84 17.48 -7.95
C PHE A 149 -4.12 17.03 -6.51
N PHE A 150 -3.25 16.21 -5.93
CA PHE A 150 -3.49 15.64 -4.59
C PHE A 150 -3.24 16.64 -3.45
N ILE A 151 -2.35 17.62 -3.64
CA ILE A 151 -2.00 18.60 -2.61
C ILE A 151 -2.84 19.88 -2.76
N SER A 152 -2.97 20.40 -3.98
CA SER A 152 -3.59 21.70 -4.28
C SER A 152 -5.02 21.61 -4.79
N HIS A 153 -5.54 20.42 -5.09
CA HIS A 153 -6.90 20.19 -5.57
C HIS A 153 -7.23 20.92 -6.89
N GLU A 154 -6.22 21.14 -7.75
CA GLU A 154 -6.44 21.71 -9.09
C GLU A 154 -7.21 20.71 -9.97
N LYS A 155 -8.26 21.18 -10.65
CA LYS A 155 -9.24 20.34 -11.37
C LYS A 155 -8.94 20.13 -12.86
N ASP A 156 -7.72 20.46 -13.29
CA ASP A 156 -7.42 20.55 -14.72
C ASP A 156 -7.26 19.17 -15.39
N ILE A 157 -7.16 18.10 -14.60
CA ILE A 157 -6.94 16.74 -15.10
C ILE A 157 -8.00 15.80 -14.50
N PRO A 158 -8.76 15.06 -15.33
CA PRO A 158 -9.68 14.05 -14.83
C PRO A 158 -8.88 12.84 -14.33
N ILE A 159 -8.80 12.72 -13.00
CA ILE A 159 -8.12 11.61 -12.34
C ILE A 159 -9.17 10.65 -11.79
N PHE A 160 -9.01 9.38 -12.15
CA PHE A 160 -9.86 8.30 -11.67
C PHE A 160 -9.03 7.38 -10.78
N VAL A 161 -9.46 7.18 -9.54
CA VAL A 161 -8.77 6.29 -8.62
C VAL A 161 -9.47 4.93 -8.60
N GLN A 162 -8.73 3.89 -8.98
CA GLN A 162 -9.18 2.51 -8.91
C GLN A 162 -8.57 1.83 -7.69
N VAL A 163 -9.40 1.17 -6.89
CA VAL A 163 -8.99 0.45 -5.69
C VAL A 163 -9.44 -0.99 -5.81
N SER A 164 -8.61 -1.94 -5.39
CA SER A 164 -9.01 -3.35 -5.32
C SER A 164 -10.20 -3.52 -4.36
N LYS A 165 -11.10 -4.45 -4.68
CA LYS A 165 -12.34 -4.66 -3.95
C LYS A 165 -12.08 -5.15 -2.53
N GLU A 166 -11.13 -6.07 -2.36
CA GLU A 166 -10.72 -6.62 -1.08
C GLU A 166 -9.21 -6.50 -0.90
N PRO A 167 -8.73 -6.30 0.34
CA PRO A 167 -7.31 -6.35 0.63
C PRO A 167 -6.78 -7.76 0.35
N VAL A 168 -5.80 -7.88 -0.55
CA VAL A 168 -4.98 -9.09 -0.65
C VAL A 168 -4.12 -9.14 0.60
N ALA A 169 -4.49 -10.00 1.55
CA ALA A 169 -3.65 -10.26 2.71
C ALA A 169 -2.43 -11.04 2.23
N GLU A 170 -1.26 -10.39 2.26
CA GLU A 170 -0.02 -11.14 2.30
C GLU A 170 -0.03 -11.87 3.65
N GLU A 171 -0.19 -13.19 3.62
CA GLU A 171 0.00 -14.03 4.79
C GLU A 171 1.46 -13.88 5.25
N LYS A 172 1.70 -12.88 6.09
CA LYS A 172 2.91 -12.83 6.88
C LYS A 172 2.73 -13.88 7.95
N GLU A 173 3.47 -14.98 7.80
CA GLU A 173 3.63 -15.95 8.89
C GLU A 173 3.92 -15.15 10.16
N ALA A 174 3.03 -15.27 11.14
CA ALA A 174 3.22 -14.61 12.41
C ALA A 174 4.58 -15.07 12.93
N VAL A 175 5.53 -14.14 13.02
CA VAL A 175 6.83 -14.42 13.60
C VAL A 175 6.53 -14.82 15.04
N MET A 176 6.60 -16.13 15.30
CA MET A 176 6.46 -16.67 16.65
C MET A 176 7.57 -16.07 17.53
N ASP A 177 7.56 -16.36 18.82
CA ASP A 177 8.62 -15.95 19.77
C ASP A 177 9.97 -16.65 19.40
N VAL A 178 10.55 -16.19 18.29
CA VAL A 178 11.76 -16.72 17.68
C VAL A 178 12.91 -15.99 18.33
N ASN A 179 13.96 -16.73 18.66
CA ASN A 179 15.25 -16.20 19.12
C ASN A 179 15.62 -14.90 18.36
N PRO A 180 15.90 -13.78 19.06
CA PRO A 180 16.07 -12.46 18.44
C PRO A 180 17.23 -12.43 17.42
N PHE A 181 18.23 -13.30 17.57
CA PHE A 181 19.32 -13.40 16.60
C PHE A 181 18.87 -14.02 15.26
N LEU A 182 17.87 -14.92 15.27
CA LEU A 182 17.33 -15.46 14.02
C LEU A 182 16.46 -14.43 13.30
N GLN A 183 15.65 -13.68 14.05
CA GLN A 183 14.89 -12.56 13.49
C GLN A 183 15.81 -11.48 12.93
N LEU A 184 16.85 -11.11 13.68
CA LEU A 184 17.87 -10.17 13.22
C LEU A 184 18.58 -10.68 11.96
N ARG A 185 18.90 -11.97 11.87
CA ARG A 185 19.48 -12.56 10.66
C ARG A 185 18.57 -12.38 9.44
N THR A 186 17.26 -12.59 9.58
CA THR A 186 16.30 -12.37 8.49
C THR A 186 16.25 -10.90 8.08
N MET A 187 16.20 -9.98 9.05
CA MET A 187 16.20 -8.54 8.75
C MET A 187 17.52 -8.07 8.11
N LEU A 188 18.66 -8.67 8.47
CA LEU A 188 19.95 -8.39 7.86
C LEU A 188 20.06 -8.94 6.43
N ALA A 189 19.42 -10.08 6.14
CA ALA A 189 19.36 -10.61 4.79
C ALA A 189 18.65 -9.64 3.82
N ASP A 190 17.61 -8.92 4.30
CA ASP A 190 16.93 -7.86 3.54
C ASP A 190 17.82 -6.65 3.22
N LEU A 191 18.96 -6.52 3.92
CA LEU A 191 20.00 -5.52 3.69
C LEU A 191 21.16 -6.06 2.83
N GLY A 192 21.10 -7.34 2.40
CA GLY A 192 22.21 -8.00 1.72
C GLY A 192 23.38 -8.32 2.66
N LEU A 193 23.12 -8.44 3.96
CA LEU A 193 24.11 -8.77 4.98
C LEU A 193 23.86 -10.20 5.51
N LEU A 194 24.95 -10.94 5.69
CA LEU A 194 24.95 -12.26 6.31
C LEU A 194 25.56 -12.13 7.70
N MET A 195 24.89 -12.71 8.70
CA MET A 195 25.38 -12.78 10.08
C MET A 195 25.90 -14.18 10.37
N ASN A 196 27.16 -14.27 10.81
CA ASN A 196 27.72 -15.51 11.32
C ASN A 196 27.30 -15.71 12.78
N LEU A 197 26.68 -16.86 13.10
CA LEU A 197 26.14 -17.13 14.44
C LEU A 197 27.22 -17.53 15.46
N SER A 198 28.41 -17.91 15.00
CA SER A 198 29.51 -18.32 15.89
C SER A 198 30.21 -17.11 16.51
N ASP A 199 30.44 -16.05 15.73
CA ASP A 199 31.19 -14.86 16.15
C ASP A 199 30.39 -13.55 16.06
N PHE A 200 29.16 -13.58 15.50
CA PHE A 200 28.31 -12.41 15.30
C PHE A 200 28.94 -11.32 14.42
N THR A 201 29.78 -11.74 13.47
CA THR A 201 30.32 -10.86 12.42
C THR A 201 29.34 -10.73 11.26
N LEU A 202 29.31 -9.52 10.68
CA LEU A 202 28.51 -9.19 9.50
C LEU A 202 29.38 -9.20 8.25
N VAL A 203 28.94 -9.94 7.24
CA VAL A 203 29.61 -10.02 5.93
C VAL A 203 28.63 -9.63 4.84
N LYS A 204 29.07 -8.82 3.86
CA LYS A 204 28.25 -8.51 2.68
C LYS A 204 28.03 -9.78 1.85
N ALA A 205 26.79 -10.08 1.47
CA ALA A 205 26.44 -11.30 0.75
C ALA A 205 27.23 -11.46 -0.57
N ASP A 206 27.51 -10.36 -1.27
CA ASP A 206 28.24 -10.36 -2.54
C ASP A 206 29.72 -10.78 -2.38
N ALA A 207 30.32 -10.48 -1.22
CA ALA A 207 31.69 -10.89 -0.93
C ALA A 207 31.82 -12.42 -0.78
N VAL A 208 30.76 -13.09 -0.34
CA VAL A 208 30.76 -14.55 -0.14
C VAL A 208 30.69 -15.30 -1.47
N LYS A 209 29.88 -14.83 -2.42
CA LYS A 209 29.80 -15.42 -3.76
C LYS A 209 31.15 -15.39 -4.49
N THR A 210 31.85 -14.26 -4.42
CA THR A 210 33.16 -14.10 -5.06
C THR A 210 34.28 -14.92 -4.40
N ALA A 211 34.19 -15.22 -3.11
CA ALA A 211 35.14 -16.08 -2.42
C ALA A 211 34.94 -17.57 -2.74
N SER A 212 33.68 -18.03 -2.83
CA SER A 212 33.35 -19.44 -3.14
C SER A 212 33.75 -19.83 -4.56
N GLU A 213 33.53 -18.95 -5.54
CA GLU A 213 33.94 -19.21 -6.94
C GLU A 213 35.47 -19.30 -7.08
N LYS A 214 36.23 -18.50 -6.32
CA LYS A 214 37.71 -18.56 -6.32
C LYS A 214 38.27 -19.80 -5.62
N ALA A 215 37.55 -20.38 -4.67
CA ALA A 215 37.93 -21.63 -4.02
C ALA A 215 37.68 -22.84 -4.95
N SER A 216 36.55 -22.86 -5.66
CA SER A 216 36.21 -23.94 -6.60
C SER A 216 37.17 -24.04 -7.79
N VAL A 217 37.72 -22.92 -8.28
CA VAL A 217 38.69 -22.94 -9.39
C VAL A 217 40.07 -23.50 -8.96
N LYS A 218 40.38 -23.56 -7.66
CA LYS A 218 41.66 -24.11 -7.17
C LYS A 218 41.63 -25.62 -6.89
N GLU A 219 40.47 -26.27 -6.83
CA GLU A 219 40.38 -27.73 -6.65
C GLU A 219 40.23 -28.52 -7.98
N SER A 220 40.14 -27.84 -9.13
CA SER A 220 40.03 -28.49 -10.45
C SER A 220 41.38 -28.79 -11.13
N ILE A 221 42.53 -28.59 -10.46
CA ILE A 221 43.86 -28.86 -11.02
C ILE A 221 44.65 -29.75 -10.05
N CYS A 222 44.21 -31.00 -9.86
CA CYS A 222 45.00 -32.10 -9.33
C CYS A 222 44.17 -33.40 -9.28
N GLU A 223 43.83 -34.00 -10.43
CA GLU A 223 43.49 -35.44 -10.48
C GLU A 223 43.60 -35.97 -11.91
N GLU A 224 44.84 -36.23 -12.33
CA GLU A 224 45.10 -37.00 -13.54
C GLU A 224 46.29 -37.96 -13.34
N ILE A 225 46.20 -38.86 -12.34
CA ILE A 225 47.02 -40.08 -12.29
C ILE A 225 46.22 -41.19 -11.59
N GLY A 226 45.88 -42.28 -12.30
CA GLY A 226 45.60 -43.57 -11.65
C GLY A 226 44.57 -44.47 -12.32
N ARG A 227 45.00 -45.20 -13.36
CA ARG A 227 44.31 -46.40 -13.87
C ARG A 227 44.14 -47.46 -12.77
N GLY A 228 42.97 -48.10 -12.75
CA GLY A 228 42.75 -49.38 -12.07
C GLY A 228 41.49 -50.07 -12.60
N SER A 229 41.68 -51.07 -13.46
CA SER A 229 40.65 -52.00 -13.92
C SER A 229 40.44 -53.12 -12.89
N GLU A 230 39.19 -53.47 -12.57
CA GLU A 230 38.76 -54.81 -12.08
C GLU A 230 37.22 -54.78 -11.94
N LYS A 231 36.46 -55.42 -12.85
CA LYS A 231 35.92 -56.80 -12.82
C LYS A 231 34.92 -57.11 -11.69
N GLN A 232 33.67 -57.34 -12.14
CA GLN A 232 32.70 -58.39 -11.78
C GLN A 232 32.41 -58.67 -10.30
N ASN A 233 31.14 -58.51 -9.90
CA ASN A 233 30.25 -59.62 -9.52
C ASN A 233 28.83 -59.12 -9.15
N GLU A 234 27.82 -59.71 -9.79
CA GLU A 234 26.43 -59.82 -9.29
C GLU A 234 26.40 -60.77 -8.08
N PRO A 235 25.39 -60.68 -7.20
CA PRO A 235 24.24 -61.57 -7.41
C PRO A 235 22.86 -60.98 -7.08
N ASP A 236 21.88 -61.62 -7.70
CA ASP A 236 20.43 -61.59 -7.49
C ASP A 236 19.95 -61.43 -6.04
N GLN A 237 18.91 -60.62 -5.85
CA GLN A 237 17.80 -60.97 -4.94
C GLN A 237 16.52 -60.17 -5.25
N ALA A 238 15.40 -60.85 -5.04
CA ALA A 238 14.11 -60.63 -5.70
C ALA A 238 13.07 -59.84 -4.88
N SER A 239 12.12 -59.24 -5.62
CA SER A 239 10.73 -58.88 -5.27
C SER A 239 10.48 -57.70 -4.31
N PRO A 240 9.28 -57.07 -4.26
CA PRO A 240 8.05 -57.28 -5.06
C PRO A 240 7.50 -56.01 -5.76
N GLU A 241 6.56 -56.27 -6.66
CA GLU A 241 5.76 -55.34 -7.45
C GLU A 241 4.94 -54.36 -6.60
N LEU A 242 5.05 -53.06 -6.90
CA LEU A 242 4.08 -52.03 -6.52
C LEU A 242 3.63 -51.33 -7.80
N GLY A 243 2.38 -51.58 -8.18
CA GLY A 243 1.74 -51.03 -9.37
C GLY A 243 1.63 -49.52 -9.30
N ILE A 244 2.36 -48.84 -10.20
CA ILE A 244 2.18 -47.42 -10.49
C ILE A 244 1.22 -47.34 -11.67
N ASN A 245 0.02 -46.83 -11.39
CA ASN A 245 -1.02 -46.53 -12.36
C ASN A 245 -0.61 -45.25 -13.10
N ILE A 246 -0.13 -45.38 -14.34
CA ILE A 246 0.20 -44.24 -15.21
C ILE A 246 -1.06 -43.86 -15.96
N GLU A 247 -1.67 -42.76 -15.52
CA GLU A 247 -2.77 -42.09 -16.21
C GLU A 247 -2.22 -41.37 -17.46
N PRO A 248 -2.89 -41.45 -18.62
CA PRO A 248 -2.38 -40.82 -19.85
C PRO A 248 -2.46 -39.30 -19.76
N GLN A 249 -1.28 -38.66 -19.78
CA GLN A 249 -1.15 -37.22 -19.98
C GLN A 249 -1.65 -36.86 -21.39
N ASN A 250 -2.79 -36.19 -21.44
CA ASN A 250 -3.26 -35.48 -22.63
C ASN A 250 -2.26 -34.35 -22.95
N LEU A 251 -1.48 -34.53 -24.01
CA LEU A 251 -0.74 -33.45 -24.66
C LEU A 251 -1.74 -32.47 -25.29
N THR A 252 -2.12 -31.44 -24.54
CA THR A 252 -2.69 -30.22 -25.12
C THR A 252 -1.56 -29.38 -25.69
N CYS A 253 -1.56 -29.19 -27.00
CA CYS A 253 -0.72 -28.21 -27.69
C CYS A 253 -0.99 -26.81 -27.14
N GLU A 254 -0.07 -26.29 -26.33
CA GLU A 254 0.00 -24.87 -26.01
C GLU A 254 0.44 -24.12 -27.28
N SER A 255 -0.51 -23.48 -27.97
CA SER A 255 -0.18 -22.49 -28.98
C SER A 255 0.38 -21.26 -28.26
N LYS A 256 1.66 -20.96 -28.49
CA LYS A 256 2.29 -19.68 -28.15
C LYS A 256 1.63 -18.58 -28.99
N HIS A 257 0.51 -18.07 -28.51
CA HIS A 257 -0.06 -16.83 -29.02
C HIS A 257 0.56 -15.69 -28.23
N ASP A 258 1.27 -14.80 -28.92
CA ASP A 258 1.72 -13.51 -28.39
C ASP A 258 0.52 -12.77 -27.80
N GLN A 259 0.40 -12.82 -26.46
CA GLN A 259 -0.58 -12.04 -25.71
C GLN A 259 -0.15 -10.57 -25.79
N VAL A 260 -0.71 -9.87 -26.77
CA VAL A 260 -0.83 -8.42 -26.71
C VAL A 260 -1.61 -8.12 -25.43
N ASN A 261 -0.95 -7.48 -24.46
CA ASN A 261 -1.50 -7.01 -23.19
C ASN A 261 -2.73 -6.12 -23.46
N ARG A 262 -3.91 -6.73 -23.60
CA ARG A 262 -5.16 -6.00 -23.69
C ARG A 262 -5.50 -5.58 -22.26
N PRO A 263 -5.63 -4.27 -21.97
CA PRO A 263 -5.93 -3.81 -20.62
C PRO A 263 -7.28 -4.37 -20.18
N ASP A 264 -7.22 -5.09 -19.07
CA ASP A 264 -8.31 -5.89 -18.52
C ASP A 264 -9.30 -4.95 -17.81
N LEU A 265 -10.06 -4.20 -18.62
CA LEU A 265 -11.02 -3.17 -18.16
C LEU A 265 -12.24 -3.78 -17.45
N GLU A 266 -12.48 -5.07 -17.61
CA GLU A 266 -13.60 -5.81 -17.01
C GLU A 266 -13.15 -6.66 -15.82
N ASN A 267 -12.21 -6.18 -15.01
CA ASN A 267 -11.94 -6.82 -13.73
C ASN A 267 -13.03 -6.41 -12.72
N PRO A 268 -14.04 -7.26 -12.40
CA PRO A 268 -15.08 -6.95 -11.39
C PRO A 268 -14.50 -6.83 -9.98
N SER A 269 -13.18 -6.99 -9.84
CA SER A 269 -12.39 -6.88 -8.63
C SER A 269 -11.97 -5.44 -8.31
N LYS A 270 -12.29 -4.43 -9.13
CA LYS A 270 -11.93 -3.04 -8.86
C LYS A 270 -13.15 -2.14 -8.58
N VAL A 271 -12.91 -1.15 -7.74
CA VAL A 271 -13.85 -0.13 -7.30
C VAL A 271 -13.32 1.23 -7.72
N MET A 272 -14.20 2.10 -8.24
CA MET A 272 -13.88 3.47 -8.62
C MET A 272 -14.13 4.39 -7.43
N VAL A 273 -13.19 5.28 -7.15
CA VAL A 273 -13.24 6.28 -6.09
C VAL A 273 -12.95 7.65 -6.67
N ASP A 274 -13.78 8.63 -6.30
CA ASP A 274 -13.61 10.05 -6.66
C ASP A 274 -13.67 10.90 -5.38
N LEU A 275 -12.53 11.47 -4.99
CA LEU A 275 -12.43 12.30 -3.79
C LEU A 275 -13.16 13.64 -3.94
N ASN A 276 -13.19 14.22 -5.15
CA ASN A 276 -13.77 15.53 -5.40
C ASN A 276 -15.30 15.48 -5.25
N MET A 277 -15.90 14.37 -5.67
CA MET A 277 -17.33 14.12 -5.55
C MET A 277 -17.70 13.34 -4.28
N TRP A 278 -16.72 13.04 -3.41
CA TRP A 278 -16.87 12.16 -2.25
C TRP A 278 -17.63 10.88 -2.60
N TYR A 279 -17.20 10.19 -3.65
CA TYR A 279 -17.92 9.06 -4.25
C TYR A 279 -17.08 7.78 -4.25
N CYS A 280 -17.77 6.65 -4.09
CA CYS A 280 -17.20 5.33 -4.28
C CYS A 280 -18.23 4.39 -4.92
N SER A 281 -17.83 3.61 -5.93
CA SER A 281 -18.71 2.69 -6.63
C SER A 281 -19.01 1.39 -5.87
N CYS A 282 -18.43 1.18 -4.68
CA CYS A 282 -18.66 -0.03 -3.92
C CYS A 282 -20.09 -0.10 -3.35
N LEU A 283 -20.55 -1.34 -3.11
CA LEU A 283 -21.88 -1.61 -2.58
C LEU A 283 -22.08 -1.01 -1.18
N ASP A 284 -21.05 -1.02 -0.34
CA ASP A 284 -21.15 -0.50 1.04
C ASP A 284 -21.37 1.02 1.05
N PHE A 285 -20.65 1.75 0.20
CA PHE A 285 -20.82 3.18 0.03
C PHE A 285 -22.21 3.51 -0.54
N THR A 286 -22.56 2.82 -1.63
CA THR A 286 -23.86 2.95 -2.31
C THR A 286 -25.02 2.75 -1.35
N LYS A 287 -25.01 1.68 -0.54
CA LYS A 287 -26.06 1.38 0.45
C LYS A 287 -26.19 2.47 1.51
N LYS A 288 -25.08 3.01 2.03
CA LYS A 288 -25.07 4.07 3.05
C LYS A 288 -25.47 5.45 2.49
N SER A 289 -25.18 5.70 1.22
CA SER A 289 -25.49 6.97 0.54
C SER A 289 -26.98 7.13 0.25
N TYR A 290 -27.71 6.02 0.16
CA TYR A 290 -29.13 6.00 -0.16
C TYR A 290 -30.00 5.96 1.10
N VAL A 291 -30.05 7.07 1.83
CA VAL A 291 -31.17 7.30 2.76
C VAL A 291 -32.28 7.99 1.96
N THR A 292 -33.40 7.32 1.78
CA THR A 292 -34.62 7.93 1.21
C THR A 292 -35.13 8.99 2.17
N HIS A 293 -35.36 10.20 1.66
CA HIS A 293 -36.07 11.24 2.39
C HIS A 293 -37.25 11.75 1.57
N ASP A 294 -38.28 12.26 2.24
CA ASP A 294 -39.52 12.69 1.58
C ASP A 294 -39.40 14.03 0.82
N LYS A 295 -38.24 14.70 0.86
CA LYS A 295 -38.03 15.93 0.08
C LYS A 295 -37.91 15.61 -1.41
N SER A 296 -38.59 16.40 -2.23
CA SER A 296 -38.56 16.27 -3.69
C SER A 296 -37.29 16.92 -4.25
N TRP A 297 -36.85 16.50 -5.44
CA TRP A 297 -35.76 17.19 -6.14
C TRP A 297 -36.17 18.60 -6.61
N LEU A 298 -37.46 18.96 -6.58
CA LEU A 298 -37.84 20.35 -6.80
C LEU A 298 -37.33 21.25 -5.66
N ASP A 299 -37.29 20.74 -4.43
CA ASP A 299 -36.87 21.49 -3.24
C ASP A 299 -35.37 21.85 -3.23
N ILE A 300 -34.53 21.13 -3.99
CA ILE A 300 -33.06 21.35 -4.03
C ILE A 300 -32.64 22.07 -5.33
N MET A 301 -33.39 21.91 -6.43
CA MET A 301 -33.11 22.53 -7.74
C MET A 301 -33.58 24.00 -7.83
N HIS A 302 -34.25 24.57 -6.82
CA HIS A 302 -34.76 25.94 -6.89
C HIS A 302 -33.70 27.02 -7.18
N SER A 303 -32.41 26.68 -7.21
CA SER A 303 -31.27 27.54 -7.52
C SER A 303 -30.60 27.33 -8.88
N THR A 304 -31.03 26.35 -9.70
CA THR A 304 -30.43 26.11 -11.03
C THR A 304 -31.38 26.57 -12.14
N ASP A 305 -31.06 27.72 -12.76
CA ASP A 305 -31.81 28.33 -13.88
C ASP A 305 -31.71 27.55 -15.22
N GLY A 306 -31.51 26.22 -15.20
CA GLY A 306 -30.96 25.48 -16.34
C GLY A 306 -31.71 24.23 -16.80
N SER A 307 -32.37 24.34 -17.97
CA SER A 307 -32.86 23.29 -18.88
C SER A 307 -34.00 22.37 -18.41
N SER A 308 -35.12 22.40 -19.17
CA SER A 308 -36.33 21.63 -18.90
C SER A 308 -36.18 20.10 -19.05
N THR A 309 -35.11 19.61 -19.69
CA THR A 309 -34.95 18.18 -20.01
C THR A 309 -34.33 17.41 -18.85
N ILE A 310 -33.27 17.96 -18.24
CA ILE A 310 -32.67 17.38 -17.02
C ILE A 310 -33.68 17.48 -15.88
N ALA A 311 -34.38 18.61 -15.76
CA ALA A 311 -35.44 18.77 -14.78
C ALA A 311 -36.50 17.65 -14.91
N LYS A 312 -36.98 17.33 -16.12
CA LYS A 312 -37.93 16.21 -16.34
C LYS A 312 -37.37 14.84 -16.00
N PHE A 313 -36.10 14.56 -16.32
CA PHE A 313 -35.46 13.28 -15.96
C PHE A 313 -35.33 13.11 -14.44
N VAL A 314 -35.09 14.23 -13.76
CA VAL A 314 -34.76 14.29 -12.35
C VAL A 314 -35.99 14.49 -11.46
N GLN A 315 -37.10 15.02 -12.00
CA GLN A 315 -38.34 15.32 -11.29
C GLN A 315 -39.00 14.10 -10.65
N ASN A 316 -38.78 12.91 -11.23
CA ASN A 316 -39.31 11.65 -10.69
C ASN A 316 -38.26 10.86 -9.88
N ALA A 317 -37.02 11.34 -9.83
CA ALA A 317 -35.99 10.69 -9.04
C ALA A 317 -36.21 11.06 -7.55
N PRO A 318 -36.37 10.08 -6.65
CA PRO A 318 -36.39 10.36 -5.23
C PRO A 318 -35.07 11.04 -4.88
N CYS A 319 -35.14 12.21 -4.24
CA CYS A 319 -33.92 12.85 -3.79
C CYS A 319 -33.36 12.07 -2.60
N LYS A 320 -32.06 11.80 -2.65
CA LYS A 320 -31.32 11.02 -1.65
C LYS A 320 -30.16 11.86 -1.16
N LEU A 321 -30.42 12.72 -0.18
CA LEU A 321 -29.36 13.37 0.58
C LEU A 321 -28.92 12.41 1.70
N PRO A 322 -27.63 12.05 1.77
CA PRO A 322 -27.15 11.20 2.84
C PRO A 322 -27.20 11.97 4.16
N ALA A 323 -27.73 11.34 5.21
CA ALA A 323 -27.83 11.94 6.55
C ALA A 323 -26.45 12.16 7.19
N THR A 324 -25.45 11.37 6.80
CA THR A 324 -24.04 11.51 7.19
C THR A 324 -23.17 11.31 5.97
N LEU A 325 -21.95 11.83 5.95
CA LEU A 325 -20.97 11.59 4.90
C LEU A 325 -20.65 10.09 4.90
N PRO A 326 -21.12 9.34 3.89
CA PRO A 326 -20.90 7.90 3.86
C PRO A 326 -19.41 7.65 3.69
N ILE A 327 -18.88 6.71 4.48
CA ILE A 327 -17.50 6.26 4.37
C ILE A 327 -17.45 4.74 4.28
N CYS A 328 -16.59 4.26 3.39
CA CYS A 328 -16.27 2.86 3.17
C CYS A 328 -14.75 2.69 3.18
N LYS A 329 -14.27 1.44 3.29
CA LYS A 329 -12.83 1.11 3.26
C LYS A 329 -12.09 1.67 2.04
N HIS A 330 -12.70 1.66 0.85
CA HIS A 330 -12.05 2.15 -0.38
C HIS A 330 -11.86 3.66 -0.36
N LEU A 331 -12.92 4.41 -0.04
CA LEU A 331 -12.85 5.87 0.05
C LEU A 331 -11.87 6.30 1.15
N LEU A 332 -11.92 5.63 2.30
CA LEU A 332 -10.98 5.87 3.39
C LEU A 332 -9.53 5.59 2.96
N ALA A 333 -9.26 4.50 2.24
CA ALA A 333 -7.91 4.18 1.74
C ALA A 333 -7.37 5.28 0.80
N VAL A 334 -8.22 5.83 -0.07
CA VAL A 334 -7.82 6.91 -0.99
C VAL A 334 -7.64 8.24 -0.27
N VAL A 335 -8.40 8.53 0.78
CA VAL A 335 -8.15 9.71 1.63
C VAL A 335 -6.83 9.55 2.39
N LEU A 336 -6.57 8.37 2.97
CA LEU A 336 -5.29 8.09 3.64
C LEU A 336 -4.12 8.20 2.66
N LEU A 337 -4.29 7.74 1.43
CA LEU A 337 -3.32 7.95 0.36
C LEU A 337 -3.07 9.43 0.10
N ALA A 338 -4.11 10.22 -0.15
CA ALA A 338 -3.99 11.64 -0.45
C ALA A 338 -3.25 12.40 0.67
N CYS A 339 -3.55 12.09 1.94
CA CYS A 339 -2.87 12.69 3.09
C CYS A 339 -1.41 12.21 3.26
N ASN A 340 -0.99 11.13 2.58
CA ASN A 340 0.37 10.59 2.64
C ASN A 340 0.96 10.42 1.23
N TRP A 341 0.59 11.31 0.30
CA TRP A 341 0.85 11.15 -1.13
C TRP A 341 2.33 10.93 -1.44
N THR A 342 3.20 11.85 -0.99
CA THR A 342 4.65 11.79 -1.26
C THR A 342 5.26 10.48 -0.77
N VAL A 343 5.00 10.11 0.49
CA VAL A 343 5.53 8.87 1.10
C VAL A 343 5.03 7.63 0.36
N SER A 344 3.76 7.64 -0.07
CA SER A 344 3.13 6.50 -0.76
C SER A 344 3.69 6.30 -2.17
N VAL A 345 3.91 7.39 -2.91
CA VAL A 345 4.54 7.36 -4.24
C VAL A 345 5.99 6.89 -4.13
N ASP A 346 6.77 7.51 -3.23
CA ASP A 346 8.19 7.18 -3.07
C ASP A 346 8.41 5.73 -2.58
N ALA A 347 7.43 5.17 -1.87
CA ALA A 347 7.46 3.77 -1.42
C ALA A 347 6.91 2.77 -2.45
N GLY A 348 6.41 3.26 -3.60
CA GLY A 348 5.77 2.44 -4.61
C GLY A 348 4.51 1.72 -4.09
N LEU A 349 3.74 2.40 -3.23
CA LEU A 349 2.44 1.91 -2.74
C LEU A 349 1.31 2.12 -3.73
N VAL A 350 1.51 2.96 -4.73
CA VAL A 350 0.51 3.29 -5.74
C VAL A 350 1.10 3.09 -7.11
N ASN A 351 0.31 2.51 -8.00
CA ASN A 351 0.66 2.45 -9.42
C ASN A 351 -0.07 3.57 -10.14
N VAL A 352 0.64 4.42 -10.87
CA VAL A 352 0.03 5.48 -11.66
C VAL A 352 0.15 5.14 -13.13
N TYR A 353 -1.00 5.13 -13.81
CA TYR A 353 -1.11 4.87 -15.23
C TYR A 353 -1.65 6.12 -15.93
N TRP A 354 -1.00 6.51 -17.02
CA TRP A 354 -1.58 7.44 -17.97
C TRP A 354 -2.32 6.67 -19.04
N VAL A 355 -3.59 7.02 -19.19
CA VAL A 355 -4.51 6.41 -20.14
C VAL A 355 -4.70 7.40 -21.28
N GLN A 356 -4.02 7.14 -22.40
CA GLN A 356 -4.11 7.98 -23.60
C GLN A 356 -5.40 7.67 -24.38
N ASP A 357 -5.72 6.37 -24.47
CA ASP A 357 -6.98 5.84 -24.98
C ASP A 357 -7.29 4.50 -24.28
N GLU A 358 -8.41 3.86 -24.63
CA GLU A 358 -8.83 2.59 -24.01
C GLU A 358 -7.84 1.44 -24.25
N ALA A 359 -7.00 1.52 -25.29
CA ALA A 359 -6.05 0.49 -25.67
C ALA A 359 -4.63 0.75 -25.13
N VAL A 360 -4.28 2.01 -24.86
CA VAL A 360 -2.92 2.44 -24.51
C VAL A 360 -2.87 2.95 -23.08
N GLN A 361 -2.25 2.15 -22.21
CA GLN A 361 -1.94 2.51 -20.83
C GLN A 361 -0.44 2.46 -20.58
N VAL A 362 0.13 3.57 -20.11
CA VAL A 362 1.55 3.70 -19.80
C VAL A 362 1.71 3.86 -18.29
N LYS A 363 2.51 2.99 -17.67
CA LYS A 363 2.85 3.12 -16.25
C LYS A 363 3.91 4.22 -16.08
N ILE A 364 3.60 5.23 -15.27
CA ILE A 364 4.48 6.38 -15.00
C ILE A 364 5.18 6.24 -13.65
N LEU A 365 4.46 5.74 -12.63
CA LEU A 365 4.94 5.57 -11.25
C LEU A 365 4.58 4.19 -10.72
#